data_AF-A0A921GHP4-F1
#
_entry.id   AF-A0A921GHP4-F1
#
_cell.length_a   1.000
_cell.length_b   1.000
_cell.length_c   1.000
_cell.angle_alpha   90.00
_cell.angle_beta   90.00
_cell.angle_gamma   90.00
#
_symmetry.space_group_name_H-M   'P 1'
#
loop_
_entity.id
_entity.type
_entity.pdbx_description
1 polymer ?
#
loop_
_entity_poly.entity_id
_entity_poly.type
_entity_poly.pdbx_seq_one_letter_code
_entity_poly.pdbx_strand_id
1 'polypeptide(L)'
;MGESLREWLDDRVGRSAGCERVLREDGRDDEATFERIRGNVFDIARTVLDVAARQDEDGAAYAFFIGRMERLHGEWCAARERALEHGDEGGAHVEQIKLEALSEVLRATDDLWAA
;
A
#
# COMPACT_ATOMS: atom_id res chain seq x y z
N MET A 1 7.49 19.22 0.17
CA MET A 1 6.63 18.45 1.11
C MET A 1 6.37 17.10 0.47
N GLY A 2 6.60 16.00 1.20
CA GLY A 2 6.35 14.63 0.74
C GLY A 2 7.27 14.09 -0.36
N GLU A 3 8.33 14.79 -0.77
CA GLU A 3 9.24 14.33 -1.84
C GLU A 3 9.98 13.06 -1.41
N SER A 4 10.49 13.03 -0.17
CA SER A 4 11.10 11.85 0.45
C SER A 4 10.14 10.65 0.53
N LEU A 5 8.85 10.88 0.83
CA LEU A 5 7.84 9.83 0.85
C LEU A 5 7.50 9.33 -0.57
N ARG A 6 7.44 10.25 -1.54
CA ARG A 6 7.18 9.92 -2.94
C ARG A 6 8.29 9.07 -3.54
N GLU A 7 9.54 9.45 -3.33
CA GLU A 7 10.70 8.67 -3.75
C GLU A 7 10.72 7.28 -3.10
N TRP A 8 10.37 7.20 -1.81
CA TRP A 8 10.22 5.93 -1.12
C TRP A 8 9.13 5.06 -1.77
N LEU A 9 7.95 5.62 -2.06
CA LEU A 9 6.87 4.89 -2.73
C LEU A 9 7.28 4.42 -4.13
N ASP A 10 7.97 5.25 -4.91
CA ASP A 10 8.50 4.88 -6.22
C ASP A 10 9.51 3.72 -6.14
N ASP A 11 10.43 3.75 -5.17
CA ASP A 11 11.35 2.63 -4.90
C ASP A 11 10.59 1.36 -4.51
N ARG A 12 9.58 1.44 -3.63
CA ARG A 12 8.77 0.28 -3.23
C ARG A 12 8.02 -0.33 -4.41
N VAL A 13 7.39 0.48 -5.25
CA VAL A 13 6.71 0.01 -6.48
C VAL A 13 7.71 -0.68 -7.41
N GLY A 14 8.88 -0.07 -7.65
CA GLY A 14 9.92 -0.64 -8.50
C GLY A 14 10.48 -1.97 -7.96
N ARG A 15 10.72 -2.06 -6.65
CA ARG A 15 11.19 -3.28 -6.00
C ARG A 15 10.16 -4.39 -6.07
N SER A 16 8.90 -4.11 -5.79
CA SER A 16 7.84 -5.12 -5.88
C SER A 16 7.70 -5.66 -7.31
N ALA A 17 7.77 -4.80 -8.33
CA ALA A 17 7.78 -5.25 -9.72
C ALA A 17 9.02 -6.10 -10.08
N GLY A 18 10.19 -5.74 -9.55
CA GLY A 18 11.42 -6.51 -9.72
C GLY A 18 11.34 -7.89 -9.07
N CYS A 19 10.87 -7.95 -7.83
CA CYS A 19 10.68 -9.18 -7.07
C CYS A 19 9.61 -10.08 -7.70
N GLU A 20 8.45 -9.52 -8.14
CA GLU A 20 7.41 -10.27 -8.85
C GLU A 20 8.01 -11.00 -10.07
N ARG A 21 8.81 -10.29 -10.88
CA ARG A 21 9.43 -10.88 -12.07
C ARG A 21 10.35 -12.05 -11.72
N VAL A 22 11.24 -11.88 -10.74
CA VAL A 22 12.16 -12.94 -10.31
C VAL A 22 11.40 -14.15 -9.79
N LEU A 23 10.38 -13.94 -8.95
CA LEU A 23 9.55 -15.03 -8.43
C LEU A 23 8.84 -15.80 -9.55
N ARG A 24 8.36 -15.10 -10.57
CA ARG A 24 7.70 -15.71 -11.73
C ARG A 24 8.68 -16.52 -12.59
N GLU A 25 9.89 -16.00 -12.79
CA GLU A 25 10.96 -16.72 -13.50
C GLU A 25 11.37 -18.00 -12.76
N ASP A 26 11.30 -18.00 -11.42
CA ASP A 26 11.56 -19.15 -10.56
C ASP A 26 10.35 -20.11 -10.44
N GLY A 27 9.23 -19.84 -11.11
CA GLY A 27 8.01 -20.66 -11.06
C GLY A 27 7.22 -20.55 -9.74
N ARG A 28 7.44 -19.49 -8.97
CA ARG A 28 6.79 -19.21 -7.68
C ARG A 28 5.61 -18.25 -7.86
N ASP A 29 4.60 -18.72 -8.60
CA ASP A 29 3.48 -17.88 -9.08
C ASP A 29 2.60 -17.30 -7.95
N ASP A 30 2.44 -18.04 -6.84
CA ASP A 30 1.66 -17.58 -5.70
C ASP A 30 2.39 -16.43 -4.98
N GLU A 31 3.69 -16.57 -4.72
CA GLU A 31 4.50 -15.51 -4.13
C GLU A 31 4.65 -14.31 -5.05
N ALA A 32 4.77 -14.53 -6.37
CA ALA A 32 4.75 -13.45 -7.35
C ALA A 32 3.42 -12.69 -7.29
N THR A 33 2.30 -13.40 -7.12
CA THR A 33 0.98 -12.79 -6.94
C THR A 33 0.90 -11.97 -5.65
N PHE A 34 1.43 -12.47 -4.55
CA PHE A 34 1.48 -11.75 -3.28
C PHE A 34 2.34 -10.49 -3.37
N GLU A 35 3.50 -10.56 -4.02
CA GLU A 35 4.37 -9.39 -4.21
C GLU A 35 3.70 -8.33 -5.10
N ARG A 36 3.00 -8.75 -6.16
CA ARG A 36 2.20 -7.85 -6.98
C ARG A 36 1.11 -7.14 -6.18
N ILE A 37 0.45 -7.85 -5.26
CA ILE A 37 -0.56 -7.24 -4.36
C ILE A 37 0.09 -6.16 -3.49
N ARG A 38 1.27 -6.41 -2.92
CA ARG A 38 2.03 -5.40 -2.17
C ARG A 38 2.37 -4.18 -3.04
N GLY A 39 2.89 -4.42 -4.24
CA GLY A 39 3.20 -3.38 -5.22
C GLY A 39 2.00 -2.48 -5.54
N ASN A 40 0.81 -3.08 -5.71
CA ASN A 40 -0.42 -2.33 -5.98
C ASN A 40 -0.81 -1.42 -4.80
N VAL A 41 -0.59 -1.82 -3.56
CA VAL A 41 -0.87 -0.98 -2.38
C VAL A 41 0.04 0.24 -2.36
N PHE A 42 1.34 0.05 -2.64
CA PHE A 42 2.28 1.18 -2.76
C PHE A 42 1.90 2.12 -3.91
N ASP A 43 1.43 1.59 -5.04
CA ASP A 43 1.00 2.41 -6.17
C ASP A 43 -0.31 3.18 -5.89
N ILE A 44 -1.25 2.57 -5.15
CA ILE A 44 -2.44 3.27 -4.64
C ILE A 44 -2.03 4.44 -3.75
N ALA A 45 -1.14 4.19 -2.79
CA ALA A 45 -0.62 5.24 -1.91
C ALA A 45 0.06 6.35 -2.73
N ARG A 46 0.95 6.00 -3.66
CA ARG A 46 1.60 6.98 -4.56
C ARG A 46 0.59 7.83 -5.32
N THR A 47 -0.44 7.20 -5.87
CA THR A 47 -1.50 7.91 -6.60
C THR A 47 -2.25 8.88 -5.69
N VAL A 48 -2.58 8.47 -4.46
CA VAL A 48 -3.26 9.34 -3.48
C VAL A 48 -2.35 10.49 -3.05
N LEU A 49 -1.05 10.26 -2.88
CA LEU A 49 -0.06 11.30 -2.55
C LEU A 49 0.04 12.34 -3.67
N ASP A 50 0.11 11.89 -4.93
CA ASP A 50 0.13 12.77 -6.10
C ASP A 50 -1.14 13.62 -6.20
N VAL A 51 -2.30 13.08 -5.81
CA VAL A 51 -3.56 13.84 -5.73
C VAL A 51 -3.52 14.84 -4.57
N ALA A 52 -3.04 14.42 -3.39
CA ALA A 52 -2.93 15.28 -2.21
C ALA A 52 -2.04 16.50 -2.49
N ALA A 53 -0.87 16.29 -3.11
CA ALA A 53 0.08 17.34 -3.43
C ALA A 53 -0.47 18.36 -4.44
N ARG A 54 -1.40 17.97 -5.33
CA ARG A 54 -2.05 18.87 -6.28
C ARG A 54 -3.16 19.72 -5.66
N GLN A 55 -3.68 19.30 -4.50
CA GLN A 55 -4.80 19.93 -3.81
C GLN A 55 -4.37 20.67 -2.54
N ASP A 56 -3.06 20.86 -2.34
CA ASP A 56 -2.48 21.42 -1.12
C ASP A 56 -2.58 22.95 -1.04
N GLU A 57 -3.77 23.47 -1.28
CA GLU A 57 -4.14 24.81 -0.84
C GLU A 57 -4.42 24.69 0.67
N ASP A 58 -3.67 25.44 1.49
CA ASP A 58 -3.76 25.47 2.97
C ASP A 58 -3.09 24.34 3.78
N GLY A 59 -2.21 23.52 3.19
CA GLY A 59 -1.44 22.51 3.94
C GLY A 59 -2.25 21.28 4.35
N ALA A 60 -3.40 21.05 3.70
CA ALA A 60 -4.31 19.95 3.99
C ALA A 60 -3.87 18.60 3.40
N ALA A 61 -2.78 18.55 2.62
CA ALA A 61 -2.33 17.32 1.95
C ALA A 61 -2.10 16.14 2.91
N TYR A 62 -1.55 16.41 4.11
CA TYR A 62 -1.31 15.36 5.11
C TYR A 62 -2.60 14.72 5.58
N ALA A 63 -3.54 15.55 6.04
CA ALA A 63 -4.82 15.10 6.56
C ALA A 63 -5.62 14.37 5.48
N PHE A 64 -5.58 14.84 4.24
CA PHE A 64 -6.18 14.15 3.10
C PHE A 64 -5.54 12.78 2.87
N PHE A 65 -4.21 12.72 2.78
CA PHE A 65 -3.50 11.48 2.49
C PHE A 65 -3.74 10.42 3.59
N ILE A 66 -3.51 10.77 4.85
CA ILE A 66 -3.72 9.88 5.99
C ILE A 66 -5.18 9.43 6.08
N GLY A 67 -6.14 10.36 5.95
CA GLY A 67 -7.56 10.00 6.00
C GLY A 67 -7.97 9.00 4.92
N ARG A 68 -7.33 9.03 3.75
CA ARG A 68 -7.56 8.02 2.69
C ARG A 68 -6.90 6.68 3.03
N MET A 69 -5.70 6.67 3.61
CA MET A 69 -5.03 5.44 4.04
C MET A 69 -5.78 4.76 5.19
N GLU A 70 -6.21 5.51 6.21
CA GLU A 70 -6.99 4.98 7.34
C GLU A 70 -8.34 4.40 6.89
N ARG A 71 -8.99 5.06 5.92
CA ARG A 71 -10.23 4.53 5.34
C ARG A 71 -9.99 3.18 4.66
N LEU A 72 -8.95 3.07 3.83
CA LEU A 72 -8.59 1.79 3.19
C LEU A 72 -8.26 0.71 4.22
N HIS A 73 -7.53 1.08 5.28
CA HIS A 73 -7.21 0.18 6.38
C HIS A 73 -8.50 -0.38 7.02
N GLY A 74 -9.46 0.47 7.35
CA GLY A 74 -10.75 0.03 7.90
C GLY A 74 -11.55 -0.87 6.95
N GLU A 75 -11.61 -0.50 5.66
CA GLU A 75 -12.29 -1.29 4.63
C GLU A 75 -11.67 -2.69 4.45
N TRP A 76 -10.34 -2.81 4.46
CA TRP A 76 -9.62 -4.08 4.31
C TRP A 76 -9.64 -4.93 5.58
N CYS A 77 -9.60 -4.33 6.78
CA CYS A 77 -9.83 -5.06 8.02
C CYS A 77 -11.21 -5.74 8.02
N ALA A 78 -12.26 -4.99 7.66
CA ALA A 78 -13.61 -5.53 7.59
C ALA A 78 -13.75 -6.63 6.52
N ALA A 79 -13.05 -6.49 5.37
CA ALA A 79 -13.04 -7.51 4.33
C ALA A 79 -12.35 -8.80 4.81
N ARG A 80 -11.21 -8.67 5.51
CA ARG A 80 -10.47 -9.80 6.09
C ARG A 80 -11.32 -10.56 7.12
N GLU A 81 -11.98 -9.84 8.02
CA GLU A 81 -12.86 -10.44 9.03
C GLU A 81 -14.00 -11.25 8.39
N ARG A 82 -14.68 -10.67 7.39
CA ARG A 82 -15.72 -11.39 6.65
C ARG A 82 -15.18 -12.63 5.93
N ALA A 83 -14.01 -12.56 5.32
CA ALA A 83 -13.40 -13.71 4.66
C ALA A 83 -13.15 -14.85 5.67
N LEU A 84 -12.64 -14.54 6.87
CA LEU A 84 -12.46 -15.50 7.95
C LEU A 84 -13.79 -16.10 8.44
N GLU A 85 -14.83 -15.29 8.62
CA GLU A 85 -16.17 -15.75 9.00
C GLU A 85 -16.77 -16.76 8.00
N HIS A 86 -16.43 -16.62 6.72
CA HIS A 86 -16.89 -17.49 5.64
C HIS A 86 -15.94 -18.66 5.33
N GLY A 87 -14.80 -18.79 6.04
CA GLY A 87 -13.79 -19.82 5.78
C GLY A 87 -12.99 -19.62 4.49
N ASP A 88 -12.99 -18.40 3.93
CA ASP A 88 -12.18 -18.01 2.78
C ASP A 88 -10.77 -17.60 3.25
N GLU A 89 -9.95 -18.60 3.55
CA GLU A 89 -8.57 -18.40 4.01
C GLU A 89 -7.70 -17.66 2.96
N GLY A 90 -7.94 -17.92 1.68
CA GLY A 90 -7.23 -17.25 0.58
C GLY A 90 -7.55 -15.76 0.51
N GLY A 91 -8.84 -15.42 0.56
CA GLY A 91 -9.29 -14.02 0.63
C GLY A 91 -8.77 -13.31 1.88
N ALA A 92 -8.83 -13.97 3.05
CA ALA A 92 -8.29 -13.41 4.29
C ALA A 92 -6.78 -13.16 4.22
N HIS A 93 -6.03 -14.06 3.57
CA HIS A 93 -4.59 -13.89 3.37
C HIS A 93 -4.27 -12.72 2.44
N VAL A 94 -5.02 -12.55 1.35
CA VAL A 94 -4.87 -11.40 0.43
C VAL A 94 -5.11 -10.08 1.16
N GLU A 95 -6.16 -9.98 1.97
CA GLU A 95 -6.42 -8.75 2.74
C GLU A 95 -5.35 -8.50 3.81
N GLN A 96 -4.81 -9.56 4.43
CA GLN A 96 -3.69 -9.44 5.37
C GLN A 96 -2.45 -8.83 4.70
N ILE A 97 -2.08 -9.28 3.50
CA ILE A 97 -0.93 -8.75 2.75
C ILE A 97 -1.11 -7.26 2.43
N LYS A 98 -2.34 -6.86 2.09
CA LYS A 98 -2.64 -5.44 1.83
C LYS A 98 -2.48 -4.59 3.08
N LEU A 99 -2.98 -5.07 4.23
CA LEU A 99 -2.88 -4.39 5.52
C LEU A 99 -1.42 -4.25 5.98
N GLU A 100 -0.59 -5.26 5.73
CA GLU A 100 0.85 -5.19 6.03
C GLU A 100 1.55 -4.13 5.18
N ALA A 101 1.33 -4.13 3.87
CA ALA A 101 1.89 -3.11 2.98
C ALA A 101 1.40 -1.70 3.33
N LEU A 102 0.12 -1.53 3.68
CA LEU A 102 -0.44 -0.26 4.11
C LEU A 102 0.15 0.22 5.44
N SER A 103 0.39 -0.70 6.37
CA SER A 103 1.06 -0.40 7.64
C SER A 103 2.47 0.13 7.43
N GLU A 104 3.19 -0.38 6.41
CA GLU A 104 4.49 0.16 6.02
C GLU A 104 4.37 1.57 5.44
N VAL A 105 3.35 1.83 4.61
CA VAL A 105 3.08 3.18 4.08
C VAL A 105 2.82 4.17 5.22
N LEU A 106 1.99 3.80 6.19
CA LEU A 106 1.67 4.66 7.33
C LEU A 106 2.92 5.01 8.15
N ARG A 107 3.76 4.02 8.48
CA ARG A 107 5.03 4.24 9.18
C ARG A 107 5.97 5.14 8.37
N ALA A 108 6.15 4.87 7.09
CA ALA A 108 6.98 5.69 6.22
C ALA A 108 6.45 7.12 6.10
N THR A 109 5.13 7.30 6.17
CA THR A 109 4.51 8.62 6.17
C THR A 109 4.87 9.39 7.44
N ASP A 110 4.73 8.76 8.61
CA ASP A 110 5.12 9.38 9.88
C ASP A 110 6.61 9.78 9.88
N ASP A 111 7.48 8.96 9.30
CA ASP A 111 8.92 9.19 9.25
C ASP A 111 9.36 10.24 8.22
N LEU A 112 8.69 10.30 7.05
CA LEU A 112 9.18 11.00 5.86
C LEU A 112 8.37 12.25 5.45
N TRP A 113 7.24 12.53 6.11
CA TRP A 113 6.35 13.61 5.65
C TRP A 113 6.97 15.01 5.75
N ALA A 114 7.75 15.25 6.80
CA ALA A 114 8.42 16.52 7.09
C ALA A 114 9.96 16.40 7.14
N ALA A 115 10.49 15.23 6.74
CA ALA A 115 11.93 14.95 6.66
C ALA A 115 12.59 15.68 5.48
#